data_AF-A0A127SHP9-F1
#
_entry.id   AF-A0A127SHP9-F1
#
_cell.length_a   1.000
_cell.length_b   1.000
_cell.length_c   1.000
_cell.angle_alpha   90.00
_cell.angle_beta   90.00
_cell.angle_gamma   90.00
#
_symmetry.space_group_name_H-M   'P 1'
#
loop_
_entity.id
_entity.type
_entity.pdbx_description
1 polymer ?
#
loop_
_entity_poly.entity_id
_entity_poly.type
_entity_poly.pdbx_seq_one_letter_code
_entity_poly.pdbx_strand_id
1 'polypeptide(L)'
;MALGKADFVVTGAIDDIGVESVIGFGNMNATANSEEMYGKGIDARFFSRANDRRRGGFLESQGGGTILVTRGDIAEKLGLPVAAVVGFIHSYADGAHTSIPAPGLGALAAGMGGKDSKLVRDLAKLGVSADDIAVVSKHDTSTNANDPNESELHNTLAHAIGRTDGNPLFVISQKTLTGHAKGGACIFQVNGL
;
A
#
# COMPACT_ATOMS: atom_id res chain seq x y z
N MET A 1 20.73 -1.74 -7.81
CA MET A 1 21.41 -1.15 -6.63
C MET A 1 22.06 -2.22 -5.76
N ALA A 2 21.31 -3.07 -5.05
CA ALA A 2 21.91 -4.12 -4.19
C ALA A 2 22.83 -5.09 -4.95
N LEU A 3 22.54 -5.36 -6.23
CA LEU A 3 23.37 -6.20 -7.11
C LEU A 3 24.48 -5.42 -7.85
N GLY A 4 24.75 -4.15 -7.49
CA GLY A 4 25.75 -3.32 -8.17
C GLY A 4 25.39 -2.89 -9.61
N LYS A 5 24.20 -3.23 -10.11
CA LYS A 5 23.78 -2.93 -11.50
C LYS A 5 23.54 -1.43 -11.79
N ALA A 6 23.35 -0.62 -10.76
CA ALA A 6 23.09 0.81 -10.87
C ALA A 6 23.35 1.49 -9.53
N ASP A 7 23.90 2.70 -9.56
CA ASP A 7 24.17 3.56 -8.40
C ASP A 7 23.05 4.56 -8.13
N PHE A 8 22.22 4.85 -9.13
CA PHE A 8 21.08 5.75 -9.07
C PHE A 8 19.95 5.19 -9.94
N VAL A 9 18.71 5.27 -9.47
CA VAL A 9 17.52 4.77 -10.17
C VAL A 9 16.40 5.78 -10.06
N VAL A 10 15.83 6.15 -11.22
CA VAL A 10 14.54 6.81 -11.32
C VAL A 10 13.48 5.71 -11.40
N THR A 11 12.57 5.65 -10.43
CA THR A 11 11.47 4.69 -10.44
C THR A 11 10.16 5.41 -10.15
N GLY A 12 9.03 4.81 -10.51
CA GLY A 12 7.75 5.50 -10.50
C GLY A 12 6.66 4.66 -11.13
N ALA A 13 5.46 5.22 -11.11
CA ALA A 13 4.32 4.69 -11.82
C ALA A 13 3.34 5.84 -12.10
N ILE A 14 2.60 5.72 -13.19
CA ILE A 14 1.52 6.62 -13.57
C ILE A 14 0.41 5.78 -14.20
N ASP A 15 -0.83 6.17 -13.99
CA ASP A 15 -1.98 5.63 -14.70
C ASP A 15 -2.96 6.75 -15.08
N ASP A 16 -3.79 6.49 -16.08
CA ASP A 16 -4.80 7.43 -16.56
C ASP A 16 -6.22 6.83 -16.47
N ILE A 17 -7.24 7.68 -16.57
CA ILE A 17 -8.65 7.25 -16.67
C ILE A 17 -9.06 7.26 -18.14
N GLY A 18 -9.40 6.08 -18.67
CA GLY A 18 -10.00 5.91 -19.98
C GLY A 18 -11.45 5.44 -19.88
N VAL A 19 -12.25 5.67 -20.93
CA VAL A 19 -13.66 5.25 -20.98
C VAL A 19 -13.77 3.72 -20.81
N GLU A 20 -12.87 2.98 -21.45
CA GLU A 20 -12.78 1.53 -21.38
C GLU A 20 -12.47 1.04 -19.97
N SER A 21 -11.64 1.78 -19.22
CA SER A 21 -11.30 1.48 -17.83
C SER A 21 -12.54 1.62 -16.94
N VAL A 22 -13.25 2.75 -17.04
CA VAL A 22 -14.46 3.02 -16.26
C VAL A 22 -15.53 1.96 -16.51
N ILE A 23 -15.78 1.63 -17.79
CA ILE A 23 -16.75 0.59 -18.17
C ILE A 23 -16.29 -0.79 -17.67
N GLY A 24 -15.01 -1.13 -17.86
CA GLY A 24 -14.44 -2.41 -17.44
C GLY A 24 -14.57 -2.64 -15.94
N PHE A 25 -14.17 -1.67 -15.11
CA PHE A 25 -14.29 -1.78 -13.66
C PHE A 25 -15.73 -1.71 -13.17
N GLY A 26 -16.60 -0.95 -13.87
CA GLY A 26 -18.04 -0.95 -13.62
C GLY A 26 -18.65 -2.34 -13.83
N ASN A 27 -18.31 -3.01 -14.94
CA ASN A 27 -18.78 -4.38 -15.23
C ASN A 27 -18.26 -5.43 -14.22
N MET A 28 -17.13 -5.16 -13.58
CA MET A 28 -16.59 -6.00 -12.49
C MET A 28 -17.16 -5.65 -11.11
N ASN A 29 -18.07 -4.67 -11.00
CA ASN A 29 -18.58 -4.13 -9.75
C ASN A 29 -17.47 -3.72 -8.76
N ALA A 30 -16.36 -3.20 -9.29
CA ALA A 30 -15.20 -2.84 -8.47
C ALA A 30 -15.22 -1.36 -8.04
N THR A 31 -15.76 -0.48 -8.89
CA THR A 31 -15.92 0.95 -8.61
C THR A 31 -17.18 1.25 -7.80
N ALA A 32 -17.15 2.34 -7.04
CA ALA A 32 -18.33 2.83 -6.34
C ALA A 32 -19.37 3.35 -7.35
N ASN A 33 -20.54 2.69 -7.43
CA ASN A 33 -21.64 3.16 -8.26
C ASN A 33 -22.16 4.50 -7.75
N SER A 34 -22.13 5.53 -8.59
CA SER A 34 -22.48 6.89 -8.18
C SER A 34 -23.95 7.04 -7.76
N GLU A 35 -24.89 6.45 -8.51
CA GLU A 35 -26.32 6.53 -8.21
C GLU A 35 -26.64 5.87 -6.86
N GLU A 36 -26.04 4.71 -6.57
CA GLU A 36 -26.20 4.05 -5.28
C GLU A 36 -25.64 4.87 -4.12
N MET A 37 -24.48 5.50 -4.32
CA MET A 37 -23.85 6.32 -3.29
C MET A 37 -24.64 7.59 -3.01
N TYR A 38 -25.18 8.24 -4.05
CA TYR A 38 -26.12 9.35 -3.87
C TYR A 38 -27.42 8.89 -3.19
N GLY A 39 -27.94 7.72 -3.54
CA GLY A 39 -29.11 7.12 -2.88
C GLY A 39 -28.89 6.86 -1.37
N LYS A 40 -27.64 6.64 -0.95
CA LYS A 40 -27.23 6.54 0.47
C LYS A 40 -27.04 7.91 1.15
N GLY A 41 -27.29 9.02 0.45
CA GLY A 41 -27.10 10.38 0.93
C GLY A 41 -25.63 10.76 1.10
N ILE A 42 -24.73 10.20 0.29
CA ILE A 42 -23.29 10.47 0.36
C ILE A 42 -22.93 11.46 -0.76
N ASP A 43 -22.25 12.55 -0.41
CA ASP A 43 -21.71 13.50 -1.39
C ASP A 43 -20.51 12.88 -2.15
N ALA A 44 -20.35 13.26 -3.43
CA ALA A 44 -19.30 12.73 -4.31
C ALA A 44 -17.89 12.84 -3.71
N ARG A 45 -17.62 13.91 -2.96
CA ARG A 45 -16.34 14.13 -2.27
C ARG A 45 -16.03 13.05 -1.23
N PHE A 46 -17.03 12.31 -0.76
CA PHE A 46 -16.90 11.27 0.26
C PHE A 46 -17.27 9.87 -0.26
N PHE A 47 -17.24 9.64 -1.58
CA PHE A 47 -17.42 8.32 -2.18
C PHE A 47 -16.31 7.35 -1.79
N SER A 48 -15.06 7.82 -1.78
CA SER A 48 -13.93 7.02 -1.27
C SER A 48 -13.90 7.07 0.25
N ARG A 49 -14.14 5.94 0.90
CA ARG A 49 -14.37 5.85 2.35
C ARG A 49 -13.89 4.52 2.92
N ALA A 50 -12.58 4.28 2.78
CA ALA A 50 -11.95 3.10 3.32
C ALA A 50 -12.28 2.90 4.80
N ASN A 51 -12.48 1.64 5.20
CA ASN A 51 -12.88 1.23 6.55
C ASN A 51 -14.26 1.76 7.03
N ASP A 52 -15.07 2.40 6.16
CA ASP A 52 -16.44 2.80 6.49
C ASP A 52 -17.44 1.66 6.26
N ARG A 53 -18.49 1.58 7.10
CA ARG A 53 -19.55 0.57 6.97
C ARG A 53 -20.37 0.72 5.69
N ARG A 54 -20.43 1.91 5.10
CA ARG A 54 -21.20 2.22 3.88
C ARG A 54 -20.32 2.31 2.63
N ARG A 55 -19.09 1.77 2.67
CA ARG A 55 -18.22 1.69 1.49
C ARG A 55 -18.89 0.92 0.34
N GLY A 56 -18.69 1.38 -0.88
CA GLY A 56 -19.43 0.91 -2.06
C GLY A 56 -18.56 0.41 -3.21
N GLY A 57 -17.25 0.38 -3.04
CA GLY A 57 -16.29 0.20 -4.13
C GLY A 57 -15.22 1.27 -4.10
N PHE A 58 -14.19 1.12 -4.93
CA PHE A 58 -13.13 2.12 -5.01
C PHE A 58 -13.55 3.31 -5.88
N LEU A 59 -12.95 4.48 -5.61
CA LEU A 59 -13.08 5.65 -6.48
C LEU A 59 -11.91 5.67 -7.46
N GLU A 60 -12.17 5.63 -8.77
CA GLU A 60 -11.11 5.68 -9.77
C GLU A 60 -10.41 7.05 -9.75
N SER A 61 -9.10 7.05 -9.94
CA SER A 61 -8.27 8.26 -10.02
C SER A 61 -7.19 8.08 -11.08
N GLN A 62 -6.52 9.18 -11.43
CA GLN A 62 -5.43 9.23 -12.40
C GLN A 62 -4.21 9.94 -11.81
N GLY A 63 -3.06 9.72 -12.45
CA GLY A 63 -1.78 10.27 -12.06
C GLY A 63 -0.89 9.23 -11.41
N GLY A 64 0.10 9.73 -10.68
CA GLY A 64 1.16 8.95 -10.07
C GLY A 64 2.37 9.85 -9.85
N GLY A 65 3.57 9.32 -10.05
CA GLY A 65 4.79 10.13 -9.96
C GLY A 65 6.06 9.30 -10.02
N THR A 66 7.13 9.89 -9.51
CA THR A 66 8.45 9.28 -9.44
C THR A 66 9.09 9.48 -8.09
N ILE A 67 9.94 8.53 -7.72
CA ILE A 67 10.89 8.63 -6.62
C ILE A 67 12.29 8.34 -7.14
N LEU A 68 13.27 9.01 -6.54
CA LEU A 68 14.68 8.89 -6.90
C LEU A 68 15.38 8.08 -5.81
N VAL A 69 15.94 6.94 -6.18
CA VAL A 69 16.61 6.04 -5.24
C VAL A 69 18.09 5.99 -5.57
N THR A 70 18.92 6.25 -4.58
CA THR A 70 20.38 6.21 -4.70
C THR A 70 21.00 5.39 -3.57
N ARG A 71 22.27 5.00 -3.70
CA ARG A 71 23.00 4.30 -2.63
C ARG A 71 23.44 5.33 -1.57
N GLY A 72 23.49 4.92 -0.31
CA GLY A 72 23.78 5.83 0.81
C GLY A 72 25.13 6.55 0.70
N ASP A 73 26.18 5.87 0.24
CA ASP A 73 27.50 6.45 -0.04
C ASP A 73 27.47 7.50 -1.16
N ILE A 74 26.63 7.32 -2.18
CA ILE A 74 26.42 8.30 -3.25
C ILE A 74 25.67 9.51 -2.71
N ALA A 75 24.62 9.30 -1.92
CA ALA A 75 23.89 10.37 -1.26
C ALA A 75 24.82 11.21 -0.37
N GLU A 76 25.64 10.56 0.45
CA GLU A 76 26.61 11.20 1.32
C GLU A 76 27.68 11.96 0.53
N LYS A 77 28.34 11.29 -0.43
CA LYS A 77 29.40 11.89 -1.26
C LYS A 77 28.93 13.14 -2.00
N LEU A 78 27.69 13.12 -2.49
CA LEU A 78 27.10 14.22 -3.27
C LEU A 78 26.32 15.22 -2.40
N GLY A 79 26.18 14.98 -1.10
CA GLY A 79 25.41 15.84 -0.20
C GLY A 79 23.92 15.92 -0.56
N LEU A 80 23.33 14.83 -1.04
CA LEU A 80 21.93 14.80 -1.47
C LEU A 80 20.98 14.82 -0.26
N PRO A 81 19.82 15.50 -0.36
CA PRO A 81 18.79 15.42 0.67
C PRO A 81 18.21 14.00 0.72
N VAL A 82 18.30 13.36 1.89
CA VAL A 82 17.75 12.02 2.11
C VAL A 82 16.38 12.15 2.77
N ALA A 83 15.32 11.85 2.02
CA ALA A 83 13.95 11.89 2.53
C ALA A 83 13.61 10.65 3.38
N ALA A 84 14.10 9.46 2.99
CA ALA A 84 13.85 8.21 3.69
C ALA A 84 14.92 7.16 3.36
N VAL A 85 14.94 6.07 4.14
CA VAL A 85 15.77 4.88 3.91
C VAL A 85 14.86 3.68 3.65
N VAL A 86 15.09 2.94 2.56
CA VAL A 86 14.32 1.72 2.25
C VAL A 86 14.84 0.57 3.12
N GLY A 87 14.13 0.26 4.20
CA GLY A 87 14.50 -0.82 5.12
C GLY A 87 14.16 -2.22 4.61
N PHE A 88 13.05 -2.37 3.88
CA PHE A 88 12.62 -3.65 3.31
C PHE A 88 11.71 -3.42 2.11
N ILE A 89 11.85 -4.25 1.07
CA ILE A 89 10.97 -4.26 -0.09
C ILE A 89 10.90 -5.67 -0.67
N HIS A 90 9.69 -6.11 -1.01
CA HIS A 90 9.45 -7.39 -1.67
C HIS A 90 8.08 -7.40 -2.33
N SER A 91 7.93 -8.15 -3.43
CA SER A 91 6.63 -8.53 -3.99
C SER A 91 6.33 -9.99 -3.67
N TYR A 92 5.07 -10.30 -3.39
CA TYR A 92 4.61 -11.66 -3.11
C TYR A 92 3.44 -12.02 -4.03
N ALA A 93 3.23 -13.31 -4.24
CA ALA A 93 2.05 -13.85 -4.90
C ALA A 93 1.19 -14.59 -3.88
N ASP A 94 -0.12 -14.61 -4.10
CA ASP A 94 -1.08 -15.22 -3.18
C ASP A 94 -1.24 -16.74 -3.38
N GLY A 95 -0.79 -17.25 -4.53
CA GLY A 95 -0.93 -18.65 -4.91
C GLY A 95 -2.15 -18.89 -5.80
N ALA A 96 -2.64 -20.14 -5.83
CA ALA A 96 -3.74 -20.53 -6.70
C ALA A 96 -5.10 -20.06 -6.16
N HIS A 97 -5.80 -19.21 -6.93
CA HIS A 97 -7.15 -18.76 -6.65
C HIS A 97 -8.05 -18.92 -7.88
N THR A 98 -9.33 -19.21 -7.66
CA THR A 98 -10.34 -19.30 -8.73
C THR A 98 -10.87 -17.94 -9.16
N SER A 99 -10.79 -16.94 -8.27
CA SER A 99 -11.20 -15.57 -8.53
C SER A 99 -9.97 -14.70 -8.79
N ILE A 100 -9.86 -14.14 -9.99
CA ILE A 100 -8.74 -13.27 -10.40
C ILE A 100 -8.60 -12.00 -9.54
N PRO A 101 -9.68 -11.27 -9.17
CA PRO A 101 -9.55 -10.03 -8.41
C PRO A 101 -9.59 -10.22 -6.88
N ALA A 102 -9.76 -11.46 -6.39
CA ALA A 102 -9.84 -11.68 -4.95
C ALA A 102 -8.49 -11.38 -4.29
N PRO A 103 -8.43 -10.49 -3.29
CA PRO A 103 -7.19 -10.23 -2.58
C PRO A 103 -6.81 -11.46 -1.75
N GLY A 104 -5.52 -11.80 -1.73
CA GLY A 104 -4.99 -12.85 -0.86
C GLY A 104 -4.16 -12.32 0.31
N LEU A 105 -3.48 -13.25 0.98
CA LEU A 105 -2.65 -13.02 2.16
C LEU A 105 -1.18 -13.40 1.92
N GLY A 106 -0.75 -13.51 0.66
CA GLY A 106 0.60 -13.95 0.29
C GLY A 106 1.71 -13.07 0.88
N ALA A 107 1.45 -11.78 1.08
CA ALA A 107 2.41 -10.87 1.70
C ALA A 107 2.68 -11.16 3.19
N LEU A 108 1.91 -12.02 3.86
CA LEU A 108 2.26 -12.56 5.19
C LEU A 108 3.62 -13.28 5.18
N ALA A 109 4.08 -13.76 4.03
CA ALA A 109 5.40 -14.35 3.87
C ALA A 109 6.54 -13.39 4.27
N ALA A 110 6.31 -12.08 4.33
CA ALA A 110 7.27 -11.12 4.88
C ALA A 110 7.64 -11.43 6.34
N GLY A 111 6.69 -11.95 7.13
CA GLY A 111 6.88 -12.37 8.51
C GLY A 111 7.26 -13.85 8.68
N MET A 112 7.54 -14.58 7.60
CA MET A 112 7.93 -15.99 7.69
C MET A 112 9.22 -16.15 8.48
N GLY A 113 9.19 -16.96 9.55
CA GLY A 113 10.25 -17.06 10.55
C GLY A 113 10.05 -16.17 11.78
N GLY A 114 8.95 -15.40 11.84
CA GLY A 114 8.56 -14.57 12.97
C GLY A 114 9.60 -13.50 13.32
N LYS A 115 10.13 -13.53 14.55
CA LYS A 115 11.21 -12.66 15.01
C LYS A 115 12.53 -12.86 14.24
N ASP A 116 12.68 -14.02 13.59
CA ASP A 116 13.80 -14.32 12.69
C ASP A 116 13.42 -14.14 11.21
N SER A 117 12.33 -13.44 10.91
CA SER A 117 11.96 -13.15 9.52
C SER A 117 12.97 -12.23 8.83
N LYS A 118 13.00 -12.26 7.50
CA LYS A 118 13.85 -11.36 6.72
C LYS A 118 13.50 -9.89 6.98
N LEU A 119 12.21 -9.57 7.11
CA LEU A 119 11.73 -8.24 7.45
C LEU A 119 12.36 -7.75 8.77
N VAL A 120 12.24 -8.52 9.85
CA VAL A 120 12.78 -8.15 11.17
C VAL A 120 14.30 -8.00 11.13
N ARG A 121 15.02 -8.92 10.49
CA ARG A 121 16.48 -8.84 10.39
C ARG A 121 16.97 -7.64 9.59
N ASP A 122 16.28 -7.26 8.52
CA ASP A 122 16.68 -6.10 7.72
C ASP A 122 16.40 -4.78 8.43
N LEU A 123 15.28 -4.67 9.14
CA LEU A 123 15.01 -3.51 10.01
C LEU A 123 16.00 -3.42 11.18
N ALA A 124 16.37 -4.56 11.79
CA ALA A 124 17.34 -4.60 12.88
C ALA A 124 18.73 -4.08 12.48
N LYS A 125 19.15 -4.26 11.22
CA LYS A 125 20.41 -3.67 10.70
C LYS A 125 20.38 -2.13 10.71
N LEU A 126 19.20 -1.53 10.68
CA LEU A 126 18.97 -0.10 10.79
C LEU A 126 18.69 0.34 12.23
N GLY A 127 18.77 -0.56 13.21
CA GLY A 127 18.44 -0.29 14.61
C GLY A 127 16.93 -0.15 14.87
N VAL A 128 16.08 -0.63 13.96
CA VAL A 128 14.62 -0.56 14.06
C VAL A 128 14.07 -1.92 14.49
N SER A 129 13.38 -1.95 15.63
CA SER A 129 12.67 -3.12 16.12
C SER A 129 11.24 -3.20 15.56
N ALA A 130 10.55 -4.32 15.80
CA ALA A 130 9.16 -4.48 15.37
C ALA A 130 8.22 -3.43 16.01
N ASP A 131 8.51 -3.02 17.25
CA ASP A 131 7.72 -2.05 18.00
C ASP A 131 7.94 -0.60 17.57
N ASP A 132 9.05 -0.31 16.90
CA ASP A 132 9.37 1.03 16.37
C ASP A 132 8.57 1.37 15.11
N ILE A 133 7.92 0.38 14.48
CA ILE A 133 7.03 0.62 13.34
C ILE A 133 5.76 1.32 13.89
N ALA A 134 5.65 2.63 13.75
CA ALA A 134 4.54 3.38 14.33
C ALA A 134 3.32 3.52 13.40
N VAL A 135 3.53 3.48 12.08
CA VAL A 135 2.52 3.84 11.07
C VAL A 135 2.42 2.73 10.02
N VAL A 136 1.20 2.49 9.54
CA VAL A 136 0.92 1.69 8.35
C VAL A 136 0.10 2.51 7.36
N SER A 137 0.65 2.78 6.19
CA SER A 137 -0.11 3.33 5.07
C SER A 137 -0.75 2.17 4.30
N LYS A 138 -1.98 1.80 4.71
CA LYS A 138 -2.76 0.74 4.07
C LYS A 138 -3.18 1.11 2.66
N HIS A 139 -3.31 0.10 1.80
CA HIS A 139 -3.86 0.17 0.47
C HIS A 139 -5.32 0.63 0.51
N ASP A 140 -6.19 0.00 1.29
CA ASP A 140 -7.50 0.55 1.68
C ASP A 140 -8.29 1.16 0.52
N THR A 141 -8.75 0.31 -0.39
CA THR A 141 -9.43 0.73 -1.62
C THR A 141 -10.90 1.09 -1.44
N SER A 142 -11.43 1.11 -0.21
CA SER A 142 -12.86 1.37 0.03
C SER A 142 -13.75 0.26 -0.56
N THR A 143 -13.22 -0.97 -0.63
CA THR A 143 -13.93 -2.15 -1.13
C THR A 143 -14.27 -3.10 0.00
N ASN A 144 -15.31 -3.92 -0.20
CA ASN A 144 -15.77 -4.82 0.86
C ASN A 144 -14.77 -5.95 1.18
N ALA A 145 -14.01 -6.42 0.18
CA ALA A 145 -13.05 -7.49 0.33
C ALA A 145 -11.67 -7.01 0.80
N ASN A 146 -11.11 -5.95 0.21
CA ASN A 146 -9.73 -5.54 0.50
C ASN A 146 -9.55 -5.01 1.93
N ASP A 147 -10.38 -4.06 2.35
CA ASP A 147 -10.19 -3.36 3.62
C ASP A 147 -10.08 -4.31 4.85
N PRO A 148 -10.97 -5.32 5.02
CA PRO A 148 -10.80 -6.31 6.09
C PRO A 148 -9.62 -7.27 5.85
N ASN A 149 -9.39 -7.73 4.60
CA ASN A 149 -8.26 -8.62 4.27
C ASN A 149 -6.92 -7.98 4.64
N GLU A 150 -6.73 -6.72 4.29
CA GLU A 150 -5.50 -5.99 4.59
C GLU A 150 -5.35 -5.72 6.10
N SER A 151 -6.46 -5.49 6.81
CA SER A 151 -6.45 -5.36 8.27
C SER A 151 -6.02 -6.68 8.93
N GLU A 152 -6.56 -7.81 8.47
CA GLU A 152 -6.16 -9.15 8.92
C GLU A 152 -4.69 -9.43 8.62
N LEU A 153 -4.22 -9.05 7.42
CA LEU A 153 -2.84 -9.21 7.00
C LEU A 153 -1.88 -8.48 7.95
N HIS A 154 -2.10 -7.17 8.18
CA HIS A 154 -1.24 -6.39 9.06
C HIS A 154 -1.34 -6.84 10.52
N ASN A 155 -2.53 -7.20 10.99
CA ASN A 155 -2.73 -7.74 12.34
C ASN A 155 -1.93 -9.05 12.51
N THR A 156 -2.06 -9.99 11.58
CA THR A 156 -1.37 -11.28 11.64
C THR A 156 0.14 -11.11 11.53
N LEU A 157 0.60 -10.24 10.62
CA LEU A 157 2.02 -9.92 10.47
C LEU A 157 2.61 -9.32 11.75
N ALA A 158 1.90 -8.37 12.38
CA ALA A 158 2.33 -7.72 13.62
C ALA A 158 2.58 -8.74 14.75
N HIS A 159 1.65 -9.68 14.94
CA HIS A 159 1.82 -10.77 15.92
C HIS A 159 2.96 -11.71 15.52
N ALA A 160 3.07 -12.08 14.24
CA ALA A 160 4.11 -12.99 13.76
C ALA A 160 5.52 -12.44 13.99
N ILE A 161 5.75 -11.15 13.73
CA ILE A 161 7.04 -10.50 13.96
C ILE A 161 7.30 -10.15 15.44
N GLY A 162 6.33 -10.42 16.31
CA GLY A 162 6.48 -10.29 17.76
C GLY A 162 6.43 -8.86 18.27
N ARG A 163 5.56 -8.03 17.69
CA ARG A 163 5.18 -6.74 18.31
C ARG A 163 4.56 -6.94 19.68
N THR A 164 4.76 -5.98 20.56
CA THR A 164 4.20 -5.97 21.91
C THR A 164 2.70 -5.70 21.85
N ASP A 165 1.92 -6.51 22.56
CA ASP A 165 0.46 -6.35 22.66
C ASP A 165 0.11 -4.96 23.21
N GLY A 166 -0.84 -4.28 22.55
CA GLY A 166 -1.26 -2.94 22.93
C GLY A 166 -0.39 -1.81 22.38
N ASN A 167 0.72 -2.10 21.68
CA ASN A 167 1.47 -1.08 20.93
C ASN A 167 0.68 -0.67 19.67
N PRO A 168 0.09 0.54 19.61
CA PRO A 168 -0.79 0.92 18.52
C PRO A 168 -0.04 1.08 17.20
N LEU A 169 -0.75 0.77 16.11
CA LEU A 169 -0.28 1.01 14.75
C LEU A 169 -1.21 2.02 14.09
N PHE A 170 -0.71 3.23 13.82
CA PHE A 170 -1.52 4.28 13.22
C PHE A 170 -1.79 3.97 11.75
N VAL A 171 -3.06 3.88 11.39
CA VAL A 171 -3.50 3.56 10.02
C VAL A 171 -3.68 4.84 9.22
N ILE A 172 -3.02 4.90 8.06
CA ILE A 172 -3.23 5.95 7.05
C ILE A 172 -3.90 5.32 5.83
N SER A 173 -5.00 5.93 5.38
CA SER A 173 -5.81 5.47 4.24
C SER A 173 -5.97 6.61 3.22
N GLN A 174 -4.90 6.91 2.49
CA GLN A 174 -4.81 8.10 1.61
C GLN A 174 -5.82 8.08 0.45
N LYS A 175 -6.28 6.91 0.02
CA LYS A 175 -7.23 6.77 -1.09
C LYS A 175 -8.58 7.43 -0.81
N THR A 176 -8.92 7.68 0.46
CA THR A 176 -10.09 8.49 0.84
C THR A 176 -10.01 9.93 0.31
N LEU A 177 -8.79 10.46 0.17
CA LEU A 177 -8.52 11.79 -0.35
C LEU A 177 -8.20 11.76 -1.85
N THR A 178 -7.36 10.82 -2.29
CA THR A 178 -6.79 10.83 -3.65
C THR A 178 -7.58 10.00 -4.65
N GLY A 179 -8.50 9.15 -4.19
CA GLY A 179 -9.00 8.03 -4.98
C GLY A 179 -7.90 7.00 -5.27
N HIS A 180 -8.18 6.07 -6.19
CA HIS A 180 -7.29 4.97 -6.55
C HIS A 180 -6.71 5.16 -7.96
N ALA A 181 -5.48 5.66 -8.04
CA ALA A 181 -4.74 5.84 -9.28
C ALA A 181 -4.07 4.55 -9.79
N LYS A 182 -4.74 3.39 -9.62
CA LYS A 182 -4.27 2.07 -10.07
C LYS A 182 -2.78 1.83 -9.76
N GLY A 183 -1.91 1.75 -10.76
CA GLY A 183 -0.46 1.58 -10.63
C GLY A 183 0.25 2.77 -10.01
N GLY A 184 -0.23 3.99 -10.22
CA GLY A 184 0.29 5.21 -9.58
C GLY A 184 0.04 5.31 -8.06
N ALA A 185 -0.84 4.45 -7.51
CA ALA A 185 -1.22 4.52 -6.10
C ALA A 185 -0.05 4.32 -5.13
N CYS A 186 0.96 3.51 -5.48
CA CYS A 186 2.11 3.27 -4.62
C CYS A 186 2.94 4.54 -4.40
N ILE A 187 3.03 5.42 -5.40
CA ILE A 187 3.81 6.64 -5.32
C ILE A 187 3.14 7.66 -4.40
N PHE A 188 1.82 7.78 -4.46
CA PHE A 188 1.09 8.63 -3.50
C PHE A 188 1.31 8.14 -2.07
N GLN A 189 1.21 6.83 -1.84
CA GLN A 189 1.42 6.23 -0.52
C GLN A 189 2.82 6.49 0.03
N VAL A 190 3.85 6.24 -0.77
CA VAL A 190 5.24 6.46 -0.37
C VAL A 190 5.52 7.93 -0.09
N ASN A 191 4.98 8.87 -0.90
CA ASN A 191 5.22 10.29 -0.71
C ASN A 191 4.43 10.92 0.44
N GLY A 192 3.37 10.27 0.91
CA GLY A 192 2.58 10.75 2.05
C GLY A 192 3.02 10.20 3.41
N LEU A 193 4.10 9.41 3.44
CA LEU A 193 4.84 9.03 4.66
C LEU A 193 6.00 10.00 4.88
#